data_AF-A0A0P0VNW0-F1
#
_entry.id   AF-A0A0P0VNW0-F1
#
_cell.length_a   1.000
_cell.length_b   1.000
_cell.length_c   1.000
_cell.angle_alpha   90.00
_cell.angle_beta   90.00
_cell.angle_gamma   90.00
#
_symmetry.space_group_name_H-M   'P 1'
#
loop_
_entity.id
_entity.type
_entity.pdbx_description
1 polymer ?
#
loop_
_entity_poly.entity_id
_entity_poly.type
_entity_poly.pdbx_seq_one_letter_code
_entity_poly.pdbx_strand_id
1 'polypeptide(L)'
;MQQMITLITNSISKDLPATLEKSLKKEISSLGPVIARAITPIIEKCSASAVADSIQKVVGDRVVNQLDKSVSAKLEATVARQIQMQFHTSVKQTLQDALRASLEAFLVPAFEQSCKTMFEQVDSAFQKGMSEHTVAIQQQVEATHTPLAQTLKDTISSASSITQNLTAELLDGHRKLLALLASGNAKAHSTNVLQPNNVPVTGPPEVEAPLDPMKELGRLISERKFDEAFTMALQRSDVSIVSWLCSQVDLRALCSMVPVPLNQGVLLALLQQLAVDIATDTPRKIQWMTDVAMAINPTDPVIAMHVKPIFEQVYNALLHLRSLPTTSPSDSTSIRLFMHVINSVLLSYK
;
A
#
# COMPACT_ATOMS: atom_id res chain seq x y z
N MET A 1 16.94 -138.51 -38.98
CA MET A 1 16.28 -137.85 -37.81
C MET A 1 17.29 -137.19 -36.87
N GLN A 2 18.40 -137.85 -36.48
CA GLN A 2 19.41 -137.26 -35.57
C GLN A 2 20.12 -135.99 -36.10
N GLN A 3 20.51 -135.92 -37.38
CA GLN A 3 21.14 -134.72 -37.96
C GLN A 3 20.23 -133.47 -37.94
N MET A 4 18.92 -133.67 -38.11
CA MET A 4 17.93 -132.60 -38.05
C MET A 4 17.76 -132.07 -36.62
N ILE A 5 17.78 -132.96 -35.62
CA ILE A 5 17.75 -132.58 -34.21
C ILE A 5 19.01 -131.81 -33.83
N THR A 6 20.21 -132.22 -34.29
CA THR A 6 21.46 -131.51 -33.99
C THR A 6 21.53 -130.11 -34.63
N LEU A 7 21.04 -129.95 -35.85
CA LEU A 7 20.96 -128.63 -36.51
C LEU A 7 19.96 -127.73 -35.79
N ILE A 8 18.78 -128.25 -35.42
CA ILE A 8 17.78 -127.50 -34.66
C ILE A 8 18.33 -127.11 -33.27
N THR A 9 18.98 -128.03 -32.56
CA THR A 9 19.60 -127.74 -31.27
C THR A 9 20.72 -126.72 -31.39
N ASN A 10 21.60 -126.79 -32.40
CA ASN A 10 22.64 -125.77 -32.58
C ASN A 10 22.07 -124.40 -32.96
N SER A 11 21.09 -124.35 -33.85
CA SER A 11 20.42 -123.11 -34.23
C SER A 11 19.67 -122.46 -33.06
N ILE A 12 19.04 -123.27 -32.20
CA ILE A 12 18.30 -122.77 -31.02
C ILE A 12 19.23 -122.44 -29.86
N SER A 13 20.23 -123.27 -29.56
CA SER A 13 21.07 -123.11 -28.37
C SER A 13 22.20 -122.10 -28.55
N LYS A 14 22.65 -121.84 -29.79
CA LYS A 14 23.83 -120.98 -30.03
C LYS A 14 23.55 -119.83 -30.98
N ASP A 15 22.97 -120.10 -32.14
CA ASP A 15 22.82 -119.06 -33.17
C ASP A 15 21.71 -118.07 -32.83
N LEU A 16 20.58 -118.54 -32.28
CA LEU A 16 19.48 -117.67 -31.89
C LEU A 16 19.85 -116.71 -30.74
N PRO A 17 20.47 -117.15 -29.62
CA PRO A 17 20.92 -116.24 -28.56
C PRO A 17 21.98 -115.26 -29.05
N ALA A 18 22.96 -115.71 -29.82
CA ALA A 18 24.02 -114.84 -30.33
C ALA A 18 23.49 -113.79 -31.32
N THR A 19 22.52 -114.17 -32.16
CA THR A 19 21.87 -113.24 -33.10
C THR A 19 20.96 -112.25 -32.36
N LEU A 20 20.22 -112.72 -31.35
CA LEU A 20 19.38 -111.87 -30.49
C LEU A 20 20.23 -110.85 -29.73
N GLU A 21 21.32 -111.29 -29.09
CA GLU A 21 22.22 -110.40 -28.32
C GLU A 21 22.88 -109.37 -29.23
N LYS A 22 23.35 -109.78 -30.42
CA LYS A 22 23.97 -108.87 -31.39
C LYS A 22 22.96 -107.87 -31.95
N SER A 23 21.73 -108.30 -32.22
CA SER A 23 20.65 -107.43 -32.68
C SER A 23 20.22 -106.45 -31.59
N LEU A 24 20.05 -106.94 -30.36
CA LEU A 24 19.66 -106.13 -29.21
C LEU A 24 20.74 -105.10 -28.87
N LYS A 25 22.01 -105.47 -28.88
CA LYS A 25 23.13 -104.54 -28.64
C LYS A 25 23.22 -103.47 -29.73
N LYS A 26 22.92 -103.83 -30.99
CA LYS A 26 22.87 -102.89 -32.12
C LYS A 26 21.72 -101.90 -31.97
N GLU A 27 20.53 -102.36 -31.63
CA GLU A 27 19.35 -101.51 -31.37
C GLU A 27 19.54 -100.61 -30.15
N ILE A 28 20.08 -101.14 -29.04
CA ILE A 28 20.36 -100.34 -27.84
C ILE A 28 21.42 -99.26 -28.13
N SER A 29 22.46 -99.60 -28.90
CA SER A 29 23.51 -98.65 -29.28
C SER A 29 23.03 -97.59 -30.28
N SER A 30 22.05 -97.90 -31.13
CA SER A 30 21.45 -96.94 -32.08
C SER A 30 20.41 -96.02 -31.42
N LEU A 31 19.75 -96.48 -30.35
CA LEU A 31 18.77 -95.69 -29.60
C LEU A 31 19.39 -94.45 -28.93
N GLY A 32 20.60 -94.55 -28.38
CA GLY A 32 21.28 -93.43 -27.69
C GLY A 32 21.41 -92.16 -28.57
N PRO A 33 22.02 -92.25 -29.76
CA PRO A 33 22.13 -91.13 -30.70
C PRO A 33 20.78 -90.60 -31.20
N VAL A 34 19.77 -91.47 -31.36
CA VAL A 34 18.42 -91.07 -31.80
C VAL A 34 17.73 -90.26 -30.70
N ILE A 35 17.79 -90.73 -29.45
CA ILE A 35 17.27 -90.03 -28.28
C ILE A 35 17.99 -88.69 -28.10
N ALA A 36 19.33 -88.65 -28.17
CA ALA A 36 20.10 -87.41 -28.06
C ALA A 36 19.74 -86.41 -29.17
N ARG A 37 19.63 -86.87 -30.43
CA ARG A 37 19.28 -86.00 -31.57
C ARG A 37 17.85 -85.48 -31.51
N ALA A 38 16.92 -86.21 -30.89
CA ALA A 38 15.54 -85.78 -30.71
C ALA A 38 15.37 -84.84 -29.50
N ILE A 39 16.01 -85.16 -28.36
CA ILE A 39 15.76 -84.49 -27.09
C ILE A 39 16.64 -83.26 -26.89
N THR A 40 17.92 -83.29 -27.26
CA THR A 40 18.85 -82.15 -27.09
C THR A 40 18.32 -80.84 -27.70
N PRO A 41 17.85 -80.78 -28.96
CA PRO A 41 17.35 -79.53 -29.53
C PRO A 41 16.06 -79.04 -28.88
N ILE A 42 15.24 -79.95 -28.31
CA ILE A 42 14.02 -79.58 -27.58
C ILE A 42 14.41 -78.94 -26.24
N ILE A 43 15.38 -79.51 -25.53
CA ILE A 43 15.89 -78.96 -24.26
C ILE A 43 16.58 -77.62 -24.50
N GLU A 44 17.48 -77.52 -25.48
CA GLU A 44 18.16 -76.27 -25.84
C GLU A 44 17.18 -75.17 -26.24
N LYS A 45 16.18 -75.49 -27.08
CA LYS A 45 15.16 -74.52 -27.49
C LYS A 45 14.25 -74.11 -26.33
N CYS A 46 13.81 -75.06 -25.50
CA CYS A 46 12.92 -74.78 -24.37
C CYS A 46 13.64 -73.98 -23.27
N SER A 47 14.91 -74.31 -22.98
CA SER A 47 15.72 -73.57 -22.02
C SER A 47 16.05 -72.16 -22.51
N ALA A 48 16.51 -72.01 -23.76
CA ALA A 48 16.83 -70.70 -24.32
C ALA A 48 15.61 -69.78 -24.40
N SER A 49 14.45 -70.31 -24.86
CA SER A 49 13.22 -69.51 -24.94
C SER A 49 12.61 -69.18 -23.59
N ALA A 50 12.55 -70.12 -22.65
CA ALA A 50 12.01 -69.86 -21.31
C ALA A 50 12.88 -68.86 -20.52
N VAL A 51 14.20 -68.94 -20.67
CA VAL A 51 15.15 -68.00 -20.04
C VAL A 51 15.04 -66.62 -20.71
N ALA A 52 15.01 -66.54 -22.03
CA ALA A 52 14.87 -65.28 -22.76
C ALA A 52 13.55 -64.56 -22.43
N ASP A 53 12.42 -65.28 -22.46
CA ASP A 53 11.10 -64.71 -22.17
C ASP A 53 10.98 -64.26 -20.71
N SER A 54 11.55 -65.04 -19.76
CA SER A 54 11.54 -64.68 -18.35
C SER A 54 12.41 -63.46 -18.06
N ILE A 55 13.61 -63.39 -18.65
CA ILE A 55 14.50 -62.23 -18.50
C ILE A 55 13.87 -60.99 -19.15
N GLN A 56 13.30 -61.11 -20.35
CA GLN A 56 12.72 -59.97 -21.06
C GLN A 56 11.47 -59.42 -20.34
N LYS A 57 10.57 -60.27 -19.84
CA LYS A 57 9.39 -59.82 -19.07
C LYS A 57 9.74 -59.26 -17.69
N VAL A 58 10.68 -59.87 -16.98
CA VAL A 58 11.00 -59.48 -15.60
C VAL A 58 11.97 -58.31 -15.56
N VAL A 59 13.03 -58.34 -16.36
CA VAL A 59 14.06 -57.30 -16.37
C VAL A 59 13.66 -56.16 -17.31
N GLY A 60 13.28 -56.48 -18.54
CA GLY A 60 12.94 -55.48 -19.56
C GLY A 60 11.76 -54.61 -19.12
N ASP A 61 10.58 -55.20 -18.96
CA ASP A 61 9.38 -54.38 -18.73
C ASP A 61 9.24 -53.88 -17.30
N ARG A 62 9.64 -54.66 -16.28
CA ARG A 62 9.41 -54.25 -14.89
C ARG A 62 10.52 -53.35 -14.36
N VAL A 63 11.79 -53.70 -14.58
CA VAL A 63 12.90 -52.90 -14.04
C VAL A 63 13.06 -51.60 -14.81
N VAL A 64 12.98 -51.62 -16.14
CA VAL A 64 13.10 -50.38 -16.94
C VAL A 64 11.94 -49.43 -16.66
N ASN A 65 10.69 -49.90 -16.68
CA ASN A 65 9.55 -49.00 -16.41
C ASN A 65 9.51 -48.50 -14.96
N GLN A 66 9.94 -49.30 -13.98
CA GLN A 66 10.01 -48.84 -12.58
C GLN A 66 11.17 -47.87 -12.37
N LEU A 67 12.32 -48.13 -13.00
CA LEU A 67 13.47 -47.23 -12.94
C LEU A 67 13.14 -45.91 -13.63
N ASP A 68 12.57 -45.94 -14.84
CA ASP A 68 12.18 -44.74 -15.59
C ASP A 68 11.15 -43.89 -14.82
N LYS A 69 10.10 -44.51 -14.27
CA LYS A 69 9.12 -43.81 -13.43
C LYS A 69 9.74 -43.25 -12.15
N SER A 70 10.57 -44.04 -11.46
CA SER A 70 11.17 -43.62 -10.19
C SER A 70 12.22 -42.52 -10.38
N VAL A 71 13.03 -42.61 -11.44
CA VAL A 71 14.05 -41.62 -11.76
C VAL A 71 13.38 -40.35 -12.24
N SER A 72 12.42 -40.43 -13.17
CA SER A 72 11.68 -39.25 -13.64
C SER A 72 10.95 -38.54 -12.50
N ALA A 73 10.19 -39.27 -11.67
CA ALA A 73 9.45 -38.66 -10.57
C ALA A 73 10.36 -38.03 -9.50
N LYS A 74 11.46 -38.68 -9.12
CA LYS A 74 12.39 -38.12 -8.12
C LYS A 74 13.21 -36.96 -8.69
N LEU A 75 13.65 -37.06 -9.94
CA LEU A 75 14.41 -36.00 -10.61
C LEU A 75 13.53 -34.77 -10.80
N GLU A 76 12.33 -34.92 -11.33
CA GLU A 76 11.36 -33.83 -11.52
C GLU A 76 11.04 -33.15 -10.19
N ALA A 77 10.72 -33.92 -9.13
CA ALA A 77 10.42 -33.35 -7.82
C ALA A 77 11.63 -32.62 -7.20
N THR A 78 12.84 -33.14 -7.36
CA THR A 78 14.06 -32.52 -6.80
C THR A 78 14.44 -31.26 -7.56
N VAL A 79 14.41 -31.30 -8.90
CA VAL A 79 14.72 -30.17 -9.78
C VAL A 79 13.67 -29.06 -9.60
N ALA A 80 12.39 -29.39 -9.59
CA ALA A 80 11.32 -28.42 -9.36
C ALA A 80 11.48 -27.72 -8.00
N ARG A 81 11.77 -28.48 -6.94
CA ARG A 81 11.97 -27.92 -5.59
C ARG A 81 13.21 -27.04 -5.49
N GLN A 82 14.31 -27.45 -6.14
CA GLN A 82 15.56 -26.68 -6.15
C GLN A 82 15.41 -25.39 -6.96
N ILE A 83 14.78 -25.45 -8.15
CA ILE A 83 14.46 -24.27 -8.95
C ILE A 83 13.55 -23.32 -8.17
N GLN A 84 12.50 -23.85 -7.51
CA GLN A 84 11.58 -23.01 -6.74
C GLN A 84 12.25 -22.34 -5.55
N MET A 85 13.11 -23.07 -4.82
CA MET A 85 13.88 -22.48 -3.71
C MET A 85 14.86 -21.42 -4.21
N GLN A 86 15.68 -21.72 -5.22
CA GLN A 86 16.66 -20.79 -5.77
C GLN A 86 16.01 -19.54 -6.38
N PHE A 87 14.87 -19.71 -7.05
CA PHE A 87 14.12 -18.58 -7.59
C PHE A 87 13.56 -17.69 -6.48
N HIS A 88 13.05 -18.27 -5.40
CA HIS A 88 12.47 -17.51 -4.30
C HIS A 88 13.51 -16.84 -3.40
N THR A 89 14.67 -17.46 -3.15
CA THR A 89 15.69 -16.86 -2.27
C THR A 89 16.68 -15.98 -3.02
N SER A 90 17.12 -16.36 -4.21
CA SER A 90 18.19 -15.61 -4.90
C SER A 90 17.62 -14.61 -5.88
N VAL A 91 16.74 -15.02 -6.79
CA VAL A 91 16.24 -14.10 -7.84
C VAL A 91 15.33 -13.02 -7.23
N LYS A 92 14.36 -13.40 -6.40
CA LYS A 92 13.45 -12.43 -5.76
C LYS A 92 14.19 -11.43 -4.87
N GLN A 93 15.11 -11.91 -4.02
CA GLN A 93 15.83 -11.05 -3.08
C GLN A 93 16.81 -10.13 -3.81
N THR A 94 17.62 -10.66 -4.73
CA THR A 94 18.58 -9.86 -5.49
C THR A 94 17.88 -8.84 -6.39
N LEU A 95 16.76 -9.19 -7.02
CA LEU A 95 15.97 -8.24 -7.80
C LEU A 95 15.33 -7.16 -6.93
N GLN A 96 14.76 -7.55 -5.78
CA GLN A 96 14.16 -6.61 -4.83
C GLN A 96 15.19 -5.64 -4.26
N ASP A 97 16.38 -6.13 -3.89
CA ASP A 97 17.44 -5.30 -3.33
C ASP A 97 18.07 -4.39 -4.38
N ALA A 98 18.25 -4.87 -5.63
CA ALA A 98 18.72 -4.05 -6.73
C ALA A 98 17.69 -2.96 -7.13
N LEU A 99 16.40 -3.29 -7.13
CA LEU A 99 15.34 -2.32 -7.38
C LEU A 99 15.27 -1.29 -6.25
N ARG A 100 15.31 -1.72 -4.99
CA ARG A 100 15.34 -0.81 -3.84
C ARG A 100 16.55 0.12 -3.89
N ALA A 101 17.75 -0.42 -4.13
CA ALA A 101 18.96 0.38 -4.23
C ALA A 101 18.90 1.39 -5.38
N SER A 102 18.32 1.03 -6.53
CA SER A 102 18.16 1.98 -7.64
C SER A 102 17.11 3.06 -7.36
N LEU A 103 15.98 2.71 -6.72
CA LEU A 103 14.98 3.68 -6.27
C LEU A 103 15.59 4.67 -5.25
N GLU A 104 16.33 4.17 -4.26
CA GLU A 104 16.97 4.98 -3.21
C GLU A 104 18.12 5.84 -3.74
N ALA A 105 18.95 5.32 -4.66
CA ALA A 105 20.11 6.04 -5.17
C ALA A 105 19.76 7.08 -6.24
N PHE A 106 18.68 6.89 -7.00
CA PHE A 106 18.37 7.74 -8.15
C PHE A 106 17.04 8.48 -8.02
N LEU A 107 15.96 7.79 -7.64
CA LEU A 107 14.63 8.39 -7.64
C LEU A 107 14.41 9.32 -6.45
N VAL A 108 14.82 8.91 -5.24
CA VAL A 108 14.71 9.78 -4.06
C VAL A 108 15.50 11.09 -4.25
N PRO A 109 16.78 11.08 -4.65
CA PRO A 109 17.52 12.32 -4.83
C PRO A 109 17.00 13.18 -5.98
N ALA A 110 16.54 12.58 -7.09
CA ALA A 110 15.97 13.32 -8.20
C ALA A 110 14.65 14.02 -7.81
N PHE A 111 13.80 13.32 -7.04
CA PHE A 111 12.56 13.89 -6.52
C PHE A 111 12.84 15.00 -5.51
N GLU A 112 13.72 14.77 -4.53
CA GLU A 112 14.13 15.78 -3.55
C GLU A 112 14.68 17.03 -4.24
N GLN A 113 15.53 16.88 -5.25
CA GLN A 113 16.08 17.98 -6.01
C GLN A 113 14.98 18.74 -6.78
N SER A 114 14.02 18.03 -7.37
CA SER A 114 12.90 18.64 -8.08
C SER A 114 11.99 19.42 -7.13
N CYS A 115 11.64 18.85 -5.97
CA CYS A 115 10.87 19.53 -4.94
C CYS A 115 11.60 20.76 -4.41
N LYS A 116 12.91 20.66 -4.16
CA LYS A 116 13.73 21.78 -3.73
C LYS A 116 13.69 22.92 -4.74
N THR A 117 13.90 22.63 -6.02
CA THR A 117 13.82 23.64 -7.09
C THR A 117 12.42 24.24 -7.20
N MET A 118 11.36 23.44 -7.05
CA MET A 118 9.99 23.94 -7.05
C MET A 118 9.75 24.91 -5.89
N PHE A 119 10.20 24.58 -4.68
CA PHE A 119 10.08 25.47 -3.52
C PHE A 119 10.89 26.76 -3.68
N GLU A 120 12.11 26.68 -4.22
CA GLU A 120 12.92 27.87 -4.52
C GLU A 120 12.24 28.77 -5.55
N GLN A 121 11.55 28.20 -6.55
CA GLN A 121 10.78 28.96 -7.52
C GLN A 121 9.54 29.62 -6.90
N VAL A 122 8.81 28.91 -6.03
CA VAL A 122 7.65 29.46 -5.32
C VAL A 122 8.09 30.59 -4.38
N ASP A 123 9.16 30.41 -3.63
CA ASP A 123 9.71 31.44 -2.75
C ASP A 123 10.16 32.67 -3.54
N SER A 124 10.87 32.47 -4.65
CA SER A 124 11.30 33.57 -5.53
C SER A 124 10.11 34.31 -6.14
N ALA A 125 9.08 33.59 -6.60
CA ALA A 125 7.87 34.19 -7.17
C ALA A 125 7.08 34.97 -6.10
N PHE A 126 7.01 34.44 -4.88
CA PHE A 126 6.34 35.10 -3.76
C PHE A 126 7.09 36.36 -3.33
N GLN A 127 8.41 36.29 -3.13
CA GLN A 127 9.23 37.46 -2.82
C GLN A 127 9.11 38.54 -3.89
N LYS A 128 9.14 38.14 -5.17
CA LYS A 128 8.92 39.05 -6.29
C LYS A 128 7.54 39.70 -6.21
N GLY A 129 6.47 38.92 -6.04
CA GLY A 129 5.11 39.44 -5.91
C GLY A 129 4.95 40.40 -4.71
N MET A 130 5.55 40.07 -3.57
CA MET A 130 5.57 40.93 -2.38
C MET A 130 6.32 42.25 -2.64
N SER A 131 7.44 42.20 -3.34
CA SER A 131 8.21 43.40 -3.71
C SER A 131 7.44 44.29 -4.69
N GLU A 132 6.81 43.70 -5.70
CA GLU A 132 5.98 44.41 -6.68
C GLU A 132 4.77 45.05 -6.00
N HIS A 133 4.11 44.33 -5.08
CA HIS A 133 2.99 44.87 -4.31
C HIS A 133 3.41 45.98 -3.35
N THR A 134 4.58 45.84 -2.70
CA THR A 134 5.14 46.91 -1.83
C THR A 134 5.44 48.16 -2.65
N VAL A 135 6.03 48.01 -3.84
CA VAL A 135 6.28 49.12 -4.77
C VAL A 135 4.97 49.74 -5.27
N ALA A 136 3.98 48.92 -5.62
CA ALA A 136 2.67 49.40 -6.07
C ALA A 136 1.94 50.18 -4.97
N ILE A 137 1.96 49.70 -3.72
CA ILE A 137 1.43 50.43 -2.57
C ILE A 137 2.21 51.72 -2.35
N GLN A 138 3.54 51.68 -2.38
CA GLN A 138 4.35 52.89 -2.19
C GLN A 138 4.04 53.95 -3.26
N GLN A 139 3.90 53.54 -4.52
CA GLN A 139 3.49 54.43 -5.62
C GLN A 139 2.06 54.94 -5.44
N GLN A 140 1.12 54.10 -4.99
CA GLN A 140 -0.26 54.50 -4.69
C GLN A 140 -0.31 55.53 -3.55
N VAL A 141 0.47 55.31 -2.48
CA VAL A 141 0.59 56.20 -1.33
C VAL A 141 1.21 57.52 -1.78
N GLU A 142 2.32 57.51 -2.50
CA GLU A 142 2.93 58.72 -3.06
C GLU A 142 1.95 59.46 -3.99
N ALA A 143 1.28 58.78 -4.91
CA ALA A 143 0.32 59.38 -5.81
C ALA A 143 -0.92 59.95 -5.09
N THR A 144 -1.35 59.36 -3.97
CA THR A 144 -2.51 59.83 -3.20
C THR A 144 -2.16 60.99 -2.27
N HIS A 145 -0.95 60.98 -1.69
CA HIS A 145 -0.50 62.03 -0.77
C HIS A 145 0.06 63.26 -1.49
N THR A 146 0.59 63.13 -2.71
CA THR A 146 1.12 64.26 -3.50
C THR A 146 0.08 65.36 -3.78
N PRO A 147 -1.15 65.08 -4.28
CA PRO A 147 -2.13 66.13 -4.57
C PRO A 147 -2.68 66.79 -3.29
N LEU A 148 -2.81 66.05 -2.19
CA LEU A 148 -3.24 66.61 -0.91
C LEU A 148 -2.14 67.51 -0.30
N ALA A 149 -0.89 67.06 -0.34
CA ALA A 149 0.25 67.86 0.11
C ALA A 149 0.42 69.13 -0.74
N GLN A 150 0.20 69.02 -2.06
CA GLN A 150 0.24 70.16 -2.97
C GLN A 150 -0.91 71.14 -2.69
N THR A 151 -2.14 70.64 -2.51
CA THR A 151 -3.31 71.46 -2.18
C THR A 151 -3.15 72.19 -0.83
N LEU A 152 -2.61 71.51 0.19
CA LEU A 152 -2.31 72.13 1.48
C LEU A 152 -1.24 73.21 1.35
N LYS A 153 -0.17 72.95 0.60
CA LYS A 153 0.90 73.93 0.34
C LYS A 153 0.34 75.17 -0.36
N ASP A 154 -0.48 74.99 -1.39
CA ASP A 154 -1.09 76.10 -2.12
C ASP A 154 -2.06 76.89 -1.23
N THR A 155 -2.87 76.20 -0.41
CA THR A 155 -3.79 76.84 0.55
C THR A 155 -3.04 77.66 1.61
N ILE A 156 -1.95 77.12 2.17
CA ILE A 156 -1.10 77.83 3.13
C ILE A 156 -0.45 79.05 2.48
N SER A 157 0.03 78.91 1.24
CA SER A 157 0.62 80.00 0.47
C SER A 157 -0.39 81.14 0.24
N SER A 158 -1.61 80.80 -0.15
CA SER A 158 -2.70 81.76 -0.32
C SER A 158 -3.10 82.42 0.99
N ALA A 159 -3.26 81.65 2.08
CA ALA A 159 -3.59 82.19 3.39
C ALA A 159 -2.48 83.14 3.91
N SER A 160 -1.21 82.80 3.69
CA SER A 160 -0.08 83.67 4.03
C SER A 160 -0.09 84.97 3.23
N SER A 161 -0.37 84.90 1.91
CA SER A 161 -0.49 86.08 1.07
C SER A 161 -1.65 86.98 1.50
N ILE A 162 -2.82 86.41 1.80
CA ILE A 162 -3.98 87.14 2.33
C ILE A 162 -3.63 87.82 3.66
N THR A 163 -2.96 87.10 4.57
CA THR A 163 -2.56 87.65 5.88
C THR A 163 -1.58 88.81 5.71
N GLN A 164 -0.63 88.68 4.78
CA GLN A 164 0.33 89.74 4.50
C GLN A 164 -0.35 90.97 3.88
N ASN A 165 -1.33 90.76 3.00
CA ASN A 165 -2.12 91.83 2.40
C ASN A 165 -3.01 92.53 3.44
N LEU A 166 -3.70 91.77 4.30
CA LEU A 166 -4.49 92.32 5.42
C LEU A 166 -3.61 93.07 6.42
N THR A 167 -2.37 92.60 6.67
CA THR A 167 -1.44 93.31 7.53
C THR A 167 -1.03 94.64 6.90
N ALA A 168 -0.79 94.67 5.59
CA ALA A 168 -0.49 95.90 4.86
C ALA A 168 -1.68 96.88 4.89
N GLU A 169 -2.90 96.40 4.60
CA GLU A 169 -4.15 97.18 4.66
C GLU A 169 -4.47 97.65 6.08
N LEU A 170 -4.24 96.83 7.11
CA LEU A 170 -4.42 97.21 8.50
C LEU A 170 -3.39 98.26 8.92
N LEU A 171 -2.14 98.16 8.44
CA LEU A 171 -1.11 99.14 8.74
C LEU A 171 -1.36 100.47 8.02
N ASP A 172 -1.90 100.44 6.79
CA ASP A 172 -2.40 101.63 6.09
C ASP A 172 -3.64 102.24 6.78
N GLY A 173 -4.57 101.40 7.20
CA GLY A 173 -5.74 101.76 8.00
C GLY A 173 -5.35 102.36 9.35
N HIS A 174 -4.36 101.79 10.04
CA HIS A 174 -3.80 102.36 11.26
C HIS A 174 -3.15 103.72 10.98
N ARG A 175 -2.45 103.88 9.86
CA ARG A 175 -1.84 105.15 9.47
C ARG A 175 -2.89 106.23 9.21
N LYS A 176 -3.99 105.88 8.53
CA LYS A 176 -5.17 106.73 8.31
C LYS A 176 -5.92 107.04 9.60
N LEU A 177 -6.11 106.06 10.49
CA LEU A 177 -6.75 106.25 11.79
C LEU A 177 -5.89 107.07 12.74
N LEU A 178 -4.56 106.94 12.72
CA LEU A 178 -3.65 107.77 13.51
C LEU A 178 -3.66 109.22 13.01
N ALA A 179 -3.81 109.43 11.70
CA ALA A 179 -4.08 110.76 11.14
C ALA A 179 -5.44 111.33 11.60
N LEU A 180 -6.45 110.49 11.81
CA LEU A 180 -7.76 110.90 12.34
C LEU A 180 -7.77 111.06 13.88
N LEU A 181 -6.96 110.29 14.60
CA LEU A 181 -6.82 110.34 16.07
C LEU A 181 -5.87 111.45 16.53
N ALA A 182 -4.95 111.91 15.68
CA ALA A 182 -4.32 113.22 15.84
C ALA A 182 -5.34 114.38 15.78
N SER A 183 -6.60 114.09 15.44
CA SER A 183 -7.73 115.03 15.41
C SER A 183 -8.89 114.66 16.35
N GLY A 184 -8.78 113.71 17.29
CA GLY A 184 -9.95 113.38 18.12
C GLY A 184 -9.75 112.41 19.29
N ASN A 185 -10.40 112.74 20.40
CA ASN A 185 -10.32 112.19 21.76
C ASN A 185 -10.77 110.72 21.99
N ALA A 186 -10.12 110.09 22.98
CA ALA A 186 -10.66 109.23 24.06
C ALA A 186 -11.09 107.74 23.85
N LYS A 187 -10.45 106.89 24.69
CA LYS A 187 -10.94 105.75 25.52
C LYS A 187 -11.40 104.40 24.88
N ALA A 188 -10.69 103.36 25.36
CA ALA A 188 -11.19 102.15 26.04
C ALA A 188 -11.40 100.80 25.30
N HIS A 189 -10.77 99.80 25.91
CA HIS A 189 -11.21 98.43 26.21
C HIS A 189 -11.05 97.27 25.21
N SER A 190 -10.51 96.21 25.81
CA SER A 190 -10.08 94.88 25.37
C SER A 190 -11.19 93.84 25.45
N THR A 191 -11.12 92.75 24.66
CA THR A 191 -11.58 91.41 25.10
C THR A 191 -11.00 90.28 24.24
N ASN A 192 -10.41 89.28 24.92
CA ASN A 192 -10.05 87.94 24.41
C ASN A 192 -11.31 87.08 24.19
N VAL A 193 -11.16 85.89 23.57
CA VAL A 193 -11.49 84.55 24.14
C VAL A 193 -11.92 83.47 23.08
N LEU A 194 -11.28 82.28 23.19
CA LEU A 194 -11.67 80.87 22.88
C LEU A 194 -11.59 80.23 21.45
N GLN A 195 -10.63 79.30 21.33
CA GLN A 195 -10.63 77.99 20.62
C GLN A 195 -11.16 76.89 21.59
N PRO A 196 -11.22 75.56 21.29
CA PRO A 196 -11.49 74.76 20.07
C PRO A 196 -12.46 73.56 20.35
N ASN A 197 -12.75 72.68 19.38
CA ASN A 197 -12.46 71.20 19.40
C ASN A 197 -13.40 70.26 18.61
N ASN A 198 -12.76 69.15 18.20
CA ASN A 198 -13.14 68.11 17.24
C ASN A 198 -13.94 66.90 17.79
N VAL A 199 -14.46 66.14 16.81
CA VAL A 199 -15.13 64.82 16.77
C VAL A 199 -14.28 63.64 17.29
N PRO A 200 -14.88 62.46 17.57
CA PRO A 200 -14.26 61.18 17.21
C PRO A 200 -15.18 60.17 16.48
N VAL A 201 -14.58 59.47 15.51
CA VAL A 201 -15.13 58.41 14.63
C VAL A 201 -14.77 57.01 15.18
N THR A 202 -15.71 56.08 15.02
CA THR A 202 -15.67 54.64 15.35
C THR A 202 -14.71 53.84 14.46
N GLY A 203 -13.98 52.87 15.05
CA GLY A 203 -13.04 51.99 14.34
C GLY A 203 -13.66 50.72 13.70
N PRO A 204 -12.91 50.01 12.83
CA PRO A 204 -13.37 48.84 12.06
C PRO A 204 -13.08 47.46 12.73
N PRO A 205 -13.62 46.34 12.19
CA PRO A 205 -13.80 45.07 12.88
C PRO A 205 -12.58 44.12 12.88
N GLU A 206 -12.63 43.22 13.87
CA GLU A 206 -11.65 42.25 14.34
C GLU A 206 -11.49 41.04 13.40
N VAL A 207 -10.25 40.55 13.27
CA VAL A 207 -9.81 39.44 12.39
C VAL A 207 -9.94 38.10 13.14
N GLU A 208 -10.68 37.14 12.58
CA GLU A 208 -10.84 35.77 13.12
C GLU A 208 -9.51 34.99 13.15
N ALA A 209 -9.21 34.38 14.29
CA ALA A 209 -8.06 33.52 14.53
C ALA A 209 -8.31 32.05 14.09
N PRO A 210 -7.26 31.25 13.82
CA PRO A 210 -7.39 29.87 13.36
C PRO A 210 -8.14 28.97 14.36
N LEU A 211 -9.20 28.32 13.90
CA LEU A 211 -10.05 27.43 14.72
C LEU A 211 -9.31 26.15 15.14
N ASP A 212 -9.44 25.77 16.41
CA ASP A 212 -8.95 24.51 16.98
C ASP A 212 -9.62 23.30 16.27
N PRO A 213 -8.86 22.35 15.70
CA PRO A 213 -9.40 21.21 14.94
C PRO A 213 -10.44 20.38 15.70
N MET A 214 -10.32 20.25 17.02
CA MET A 214 -11.28 19.48 17.82
C MET A 214 -12.64 20.17 17.93
N LYS A 215 -12.65 21.51 17.95
CA LYS A 215 -13.89 22.30 18.02
C LYS A 215 -14.69 22.18 16.73
N GLU A 216 -14.00 22.18 15.59
CA GLU A 216 -14.62 22.00 14.28
C GLU A 216 -15.15 20.58 14.09
N LEU A 217 -14.40 19.55 14.50
CA LEU A 217 -14.90 18.17 14.49
C LEU A 217 -16.13 18.01 15.40
N GLY A 218 -16.11 18.61 16.58
CA GLY A 218 -17.27 18.62 17.49
C GLY A 218 -18.51 19.25 16.86
N ARG A 219 -18.34 20.34 16.10
CA ARG A 219 -19.42 20.98 15.32
C ARG A 219 -19.97 20.06 14.24
N LEU A 220 -19.12 19.36 13.50
CA LEU A 220 -19.56 18.43 12.45
C LEU A 220 -20.33 17.23 13.02
N ILE A 221 -19.92 16.70 14.18
CA ILE A 221 -20.64 15.64 14.89
C ILE A 221 -22.04 16.10 15.31
N SER A 222 -22.17 17.33 15.86
CA SER A 222 -23.46 17.86 16.30
C SER A 222 -24.41 18.14 15.14
N GLU A 223 -23.88 18.53 13.98
CA GLU A 223 -24.61 18.69 12.72
C GLU A 223 -24.93 17.34 12.02
N ARG A 224 -24.53 16.21 12.61
CA ARG A 224 -24.68 14.84 12.05
C ARG A 224 -23.97 14.64 10.70
N LYS A 225 -22.96 15.47 10.41
CA LYS A 225 -22.11 15.37 9.22
C LYS A 225 -20.93 14.44 9.49
N PHE A 226 -21.24 13.16 9.71
CA PHE A 226 -20.23 12.17 10.10
C PHE A 226 -19.17 11.95 9.02
N ASP A 227 -19.56 11.85 7.74
CA ASP A 227 -18.62 11.66 6.64
C ASP A 227 -17.57 12.78 6.54
N GLU A 228 -18.00 14.04 6.65
CA GLU A 228 -17.11 15.21 6.66
C GLU A 228 -16.18 15.20 7.88
N ALA A 229 -16.69 14.85 9.06
CA ALA A 229 -15.90 14.75 10.28
C ALA A 229 -14.81 13.68 10.18
N PHE A 230 -15.17 12.47 9.72
CA PHE A 230 -14.21 11.38 9.54
C PHE A 230 -13.21 11.67 8.43
N THR A 231 -13.65 12.28 7.32
CA THR A 231 -12.75 12.70 6.23
C THR A 231 -11.72 13.71 6.74
N MET A 232 -12.15 14.72 7.49
CA MET A 232 -11.25 15.75 8.04
C MET A 232 -10.27 15.16 9.07
N ALA A 233 -10.73 14.21 9.90
CA ALA A 233 -9.86 13.53 10.86
C ALA A 233 -8.81 12.65 10.17
N LEU A 234 -9.21 11.89 9.14
CA LEU A 234 -8.32 11.00 8.38
C LEU A 234 -7.30 11.77 7.54
N GLN A 235 -7.66 12.92 6.98
CA GLN A 235 -6.73 13.80 6.25
C GLN A 235 -5.58 14.29 7.12
N ARG A 236 -5.79 14.43 8.43
CA ARG A 236 -4.74 14.85 9.37
C ARG A 236 -3.78 13.72 9.75
N SER A 237 -4.07 12.47 9.37
CA SER A 237 -3.24 11.28 9.65
C SER A 237 -2.89 11.09 11.15
N ASP A 238 -3.66 11.68 12.07
CA ASP A 238 -3.41 11.61 13.50
C ASP A 238 -4.30 10.53 14.15
N VAL A 239 -3.67 9.46 14.64
CA VAL A 239 -4.34 8.34 15.31
C VAL A 239 -5.08 8.80 16.58
N SER A 240 -4.57 9.83 17.26
CA SER A 240 -5.17 10.36 18.50
C SER A 240 -6.50 11.06 18.22
N ILE A 241 -6.54 11.88 17.16
CA ILE A 241 -7.77 12.56 16.73
C ILE A 241 -8.81 11.54 16.26
N VAL A 242 -8.39 10.53 15.50
CA VAL A 242 -9.29 9.46 15.04
C VAL A 242 -9.81 8.63 16.21
N SER A 243 -8.95 8.24 17.17
CA SER A 243 -9.37 7.52 18.38
C SER A 243 -10.34 8.34 19.24
N TRP A 244 -10.08 9.65 19.37
CA TRP A 244 -11.01 10.56 20.04
C TRP A 244 -12.36 10.62 19.32
N LEU A 245 -12.37 10.79 17.99
CA LEU A 245 -13.60 10.84 17.19
C LEU A 245 -14.40 9.54 17.29
N CYS A 246 -13.73 8.39 17.20
CA CYS A 246 -14.33 7.06 17.39
C CYS A 246 -14.89 6.86 18.82
N SER A 247 -14.37 7.59 19.80
CA SER A 247 -14.89 7.57 21.17
C SER A 247 -16.10 8.48 21.37
N GLN A 248 -16.24 9.53 20.54
CA GLN A 248 -17.39 10.43 20.57
C GLN A 248 -18.61 9.88 19.83
N VAL A 249 -18.39 8.99 18.85
CA VAL A 249 -19.43 8.45 17.98
C VAL A 249 -19.61 6.95 18.22
N ASP A 250 -20.85 6.48 18.33
CA ASP A 250 -21.14 5.04 18.33
C ASP A 250 -20.98 4.47 16.91
N LEU A 251 -19.79 3.95 16.62
CA LEU A 251 -19.45 3.34 15.33
C LEU A 251 -20.36 2.18 14.95
N ARG A 252 -20.80 1.39 15.94
CA ARG A 252 -21.70 0.26 15.67
C ARG A 252 -23.06 0.77 15.20
N ALA A 253 -23.61 1.76 15.89
CA ALA A 253 -24.87 2.38 15.48
C ALA A 253 -24.73 3.04 14.10
N LEU A 254 -23.63 3.76 13.86
CA LEU A 254 -23.36 4.44 12.60
C LEU A 254 -23.24 3.47 11.42
N CYS A 255 -22.48 2.38 11.58
CA CYS A 255 -22.29 1.35 10.55
C CYS A 255 -23.55 0.49 10.32
N SER A 256 -24.50 0.48 11.26
CA SER A 256 -25.77 -0.24 11.13
C SER A 256 -26.88 0.58 10.44
N MET A 257 -26.65 1.87 10.18
CA MET A 257 -27.60 2.71 9.45
C MET A 257 -27.68 2.32 7.97
N VAL A 258 -28.88 2.39 7.38
CA VAL A 258 -29.10 2.12 5.96
C VAL A 258 -29.76 3.35 5.31
N PRO A 259 -29.11 4.03 4.35
CA PRO A 259 -27.75 3.79 3.87
C PRO A 259 -26.68 4.16 4.92
N VAL A 260 -25.52 3.52 4.86
CA VAL A 260 -24.38 3.83 5.74
C VAL A 260 -23.95 5.27 5.46
N PRO A 261 -23.90 6.16 6.47
CA PRO A 261 -23.64 7.59 6.28
C PRO A 261 -22.15 7.92 6.09
N LEU A 262 -21.31 6.92 5.83
CA LEU A 262 -19.88 7.04 5.58
C LEU A 262 -19.53 6.50 4.20
N ASN A 263 -18.66 7.21 3.50
CA ASN A 263 -18.11 6.76 2.23
C ASN A 263 -17.25 5.49 2.41
N GLN A 264 -17.30 4.57 1.45
CA GLN A 264 -16.49 3.35 1.43
C GLN A 264 -14.97 3.65 1.50
N GLY A 265 -14.51 4.73 0.87
CA GLY A 265 -13.12 5.19 1.00
C GLY A 265 -12.76 5.63 2.41
N VAL A 266 -13.69 6.31 3.09
CA VAL A 266 -13.53 6.75 4.49
C VAL A 266 -13.51 5.55 5.43
N LEU A 267 -14.38 4.56 5.23
CA LEU A 267 -14.38 3.31 6.01
C LEU A 267 -13.06 2.55 5.86
N LEU A 268 -12.55 2.43 4.63
CA LEU A 268 -11.30 1.72 4.36
C LEU A 268 -10.08 2.44 4.96
N ALA A 269 -10.01 3.76 4.82
CA ALA A 269 -8.97 4.57 5.44
C ALA A 269 -9.06 4.56 6.98
N LEU A 270 -10.27 4.54 7.54
CA LEU A 270 -10.50 4.41 8.97
C LEU A 270 -10.02 3.06 9.50
N LEU A 271 -10.33 1.97 8.79
CA LEU A 271 -9.83 0.64 9.12
C LEU A 271 -8.29 0.62 9.15
N GLN A 272 -7.66 1.21 8.14
CA GLN A 272 -6.20 1.31 8.06
C GLN A 272 -5.63 2.11 9.24
N GLN A 273 -6.20 3.28 9.54
CA GLN A 273 -5.71 4.15 10.60
C GLN A 273 -5.91 3.55 12.00
N LEU A 274 -6.99 2.80 12.22
CA LEU A 274 -7.21 2.08 13.47
C LEU A 274 -6.25 0.90 13.66
N ALA A 275 -5.76 0.30 12.57
CA ALA A 275 -4.71 -0.71 12.63
C ALA A 275 -3.34 -0.13 12.98
N VAL A 276 -3.14 1.18 12.80
CA VAL A 276 -1.92 1.86 13.22
C VAL A 276 -1.87 1.87 14.75
N ASP A 277 -0.76 1.36 15.28
CA ASP A 277 -0.50 1.22 16.72
C ASP A 277 -1.62 0.47 17.47
N ILE A 278 -1.99 -0.71 16.96
CA ILE A 278 -3.05 -1.56 17.52
C ILE A 278 -2.78 -2.07 18.95
N ALA A 279 -1.52 -1.98 19.41
CA ALA A 279 -1.14 -2.31 20.79
C ALA A 279 -1.74 -1.33 21.81
N THR A 280 -2.04 -0.10 21.38
CA THR A 280 -2.66 0.94 22.23
C THR A 280 -4.18 0.82 22.19
N ASP A 281 -4.81 0.54 23.33
CA ASP A 281 -6.26 0.33 23.49
C ASP A 281 -6.83 -0.76 22.56
N THR A 282 -6.10 -1.88 22.46
CA THR A 282 -6.44 -3.05 21.65
C THR A 282 -7.92 -3.45 21.70
N PRO A 283 -8.59 -3.62 22.86
CA PRO A 283 -9.97 -4.13 22.87
C PRO A 283 -10.95 -3.17 22.18
N ARG A 284 -10.80 -1.85 22.34
CA ARG A 284 -11.68 -0.88 21.67
C ARG A 284 -11.40 -0.78 20.18
N LYS A 285 -10.12 -0.69 19.81
CA LYS A 285 -9.72 -0.64 18.40
C LYS A 285 -10.20 -1.88 17.63
N ILE A 286 -10.06 -3.07 18.20
CA ILE A 286 -10.56 -4.32 17.58
C ILE A 286 -12.08 -4.27 17.38
N GLN A 287 -12.84 -3.75 18.35
CA GLN A 287 -14.29 -3.59 18.20
C GLN A 287 -14.63 -2.60 17.08
N TRP A 288 -14.07 -1.40 17.10
CA TRP A 288 -14.28 -0.40 16.04
C TRP A 288 -13.91 -0.92 14.66
N MET A 289 -12.76 -1.58 14.54
CA MET A 289 -12.31 -2.19 13.29
C MET A 289 -13.25 -3.30 12.81
N THR A 290 -13.82 -4.09 13.73
CA THR A 290 -14.80 -5.12 13.39
C THR A 290 -16.07 -4.48 12.84
N ASP A 291 -16.61 -3.47 13.52
CA ASP A 291 -17.81 -2.76 13.08
C ASP A 291 -17.60 -2.08 11.70
N VAL A 292 -16.44 -1.45 11.49
CA VAL A 292 -16.05 -0.83 10.21
C VAL A 292 -15.87 -1.87 9.11
N ALA A 293 -15.16 -2.97 9.38
CA ALA A 293 -14.91 -4.01 8.38
C ALA A 293 -16.20 -4.69 7.88
N MET A 294 -17.21 -4.81 8.74
CA MET A 294 -18.53 -5.33 8.35
C MET A 294 -19.32 -4.38 7.44
N ALA A 295 -19.04 -3.07 7.49
CA ALA A 295 -19.69 -2.06 6.65
C ALA A 295 -18.98 -1.83 5.30
N ILE A 296 -17.76 -2.38 5.13
CA ILE A 296 -17.00 -2.26 3.89
C ILE A 296 -17.56 -3.22 2.85
N ASN A 297 -17.91 -2.67 1.68
CA ASN A 297 -18.25 -3.44 0.49
C ASN A 297 -16.99 -3.65 -0.38
N PRO A 298 -16.41 -4.86 -0.41
CA PRO A 298 -15.19 -5.13 -1.16
C PRO A 298 -15.35 -5.02 -2.69
N THR A 299 -16.59 -5.05 -3.20
CA THR A 299 -16.90 -4.96 -4.63
C THR A 299 -17.08 -3.53 -5.14
N ASP A 300 -17.04 -2.53 -4.25
CA ASP A 300 -17.19 -1.14 -4.64
C ASP A 300 -16.04 -0.69 -5.55
N PRO A 301 -16.31 -0.14 -6.74
CA PRO A 301 -15.30 0.19 -7.74
C PRO A 301 -14.30 1.27 -7.27
N VAL A 302 -14.69 2.14 -6.33
CA VAL A 302 -13.84 3.22 -5.83
C VAL A 302 -12.70 2.66 -4.97
N ILE A 303 -12.98 1.62 -4.19
CA ILE A 303 -12.03 1.07 -3.22
C ILE A 303 -11.46 -0.30 -3.61
N ALA A 304 -12.03 -0.99 -4.60
CA ALA A 304 -11.69 -2.38 -4.94
C ALA A 304 -10.18 -2.64 -5.03
N MET A 305 -9.42 -1.78 -5.71
CA MET A 305 -7.97 -1.94 -5.86
C MET A 305 -7.17 -1.81 -4.55
N HIS A 306 -7.74 -1.18 -3.52
CA HIS A 306 -7.11 -0.91 -2.23
C HIS A 306 -7.58 -1.84 -1.11
N VAL A 307 -8.75 -2.48 -1.24
CA VAL A 307 -9.30 -3.37 -0.20
C VAL A 307 -8.34 -4.48 0.16
N LYS A 308 -7.90 -5.27 -0.83
CA LYS A 308 -7.03 -6.42 -0.59
C LYS A 308 -5.71 -6.05 0.14
N PRO A 309 -4.88 -5.10 -0.36
CA PRO A 309 -3.62 -4.79 0.31
C PRO A 309 -3.81 -4.23 1.72
N ILE A 310 -4.86 -3.44 1.97
CA ILE A 310 -5.12 -2.87 3.30
C ILE A 310 -5.56 -3.96 4.27
N PHE A 311 -6.48 -4.85 3.89
CA PHE A 311 -6.92 -5.95 4.76
C PHE A 311 -5.78 -6.94 5.04
N GLU A 312 -4.91 -7.22 4.07
CA GLU A 312 -3.70 -8.04 4.29
C GLU A 312 -2.71 -7.36 5.25
N GLN A 313 -2.52 -6.04 5.14
CA GLN A 313 -1.71 -5.26 6.07
C GLN A 313 -2.26 -5.35 7.51
N VAL A 314 -3.56 -5.13 7.68
CA VAL A 314 -4.25 -5.22 8.97
C VAL A 314 -4.11 -6.63 9.56
N TYR A 315 -4.28 -7.66 8.74
CA TYR A 315 -4.13 -9.06 9.17
C TYR A 315 -2.72 -9.35 9.70
N ASN A 316 -1.69 -8.85 9.03
CA ASN A 316 -0.30 -9.01 9.47
C ASN A 316 -0.03 -8.28 10.79
N ALA A 317 -0.60 -7.08 10.99
CA ALA A 317 -0.51 -6.37 12.27
C ALA A 317 -1.13 -7.17 13.43
N LEU A 318 -2.30 -7.79 13.21
CA LEU A 318 -2.97 -8.66 14.18
C LEU A 318 -2.15 -9.93 14.50
N LEU A 319 -1.54 -10.53 13.49
CA LEU A 319 -0.64 -11.68 13.69
C LEU A 319 0.53 -11.33 14.60
N HIS A 320 1.13 -10.16 14.37
CA HIS A 320 2.25 -9.69 15.19
C HIS A 320 1.80 -9.41 16.63
N LEU A 321 0.65 -8.77 16.82
CA LEU A 321 0.09 -8.54 18.15
C LEU A 321 -0.17 -9.85 18.90
N ARG A 322 -0.73 -10.86 18.23
CA ARG A 322 -1.00 -12.18 18.84
C ARG A 322 0.28 -12.94 19.21
N SER A 323 1.40 -12.66 18.53
CA SER A 323 2.69 -13.28 18.85
C SER A 323 3.35 -12.71 20.10
N LEU A 324 2.89 -11.55 20.59
CA LEU A 324 3.44 -10.89 21.76
C LEU A 324 3.00 -11.61 23.07
N PRO A 325 3.90 -11.82 24.05
CA PRO A 325 3.57 -12.47 25.32
C PRO A 325 2.56 -11.71 26.20
N THR A 326 2.28 -10.45 25.87
CA THR A 326 1.50 -9.51 26.68
C THR A 326 -0.01 -9.54 26.41
N THR A 327 -0.48 -10.32 25.44
CA THR A 327 -1.91 -10.34 25.08
C THR A 327 -2.74 -11.13 26.09
N SER A 328 -3.81 -10.51 26.60
CA SER A 328 -4.76 -11.20 27.48
C SER A 328 -5.55 -12.29 26.72
N PRO A 329 -6.09 -13.31 27.41
CA PRO A 329 -6.89 -14.36 26.77
C PRO A 329 -8.16 -13.85 26.08
N SER A 330 -8.79 -12.80 26.62
CA SER A 330 -9.95 -12.15 26.02
C SER A 330 -9.57 -11.43 24.73
N ASP A 331 -8.46 -10.70 24.73
CA ASP A 331 -7.99 -9.99 23.53
C ASP A 331 -7.59 -10.96 22.43
N SER A 332 -6.93 -12.07 22.79
CA SER A 332 -6.59 -13.14 21.86
C SER A 332 -7.83 -13.75 21.18
N THR A 333 -8.96 -13.81 21.87
CA THR A 333 -10.22 -14.28 21.30
C THR A 333 -10.83 -13.24 20.37
N SER A 334 -10.88 -11.97 20.77
CA SER A 334 -11.36 -10.87 19.93
C SER A 334 -10.52 -10.71 18.66
N ILE A 335 -9.19 -10.81 18.76
CA ILE A 335 -8.26 -10.77 17.63
C ILE A 335 -8.55 -11.91 16.66
N ARG A 336 -8.73 -13.15 17.15
CA ARG A 336 -9.05 -14.30 16.30
C ARG A 336 -10.37 -14.13 15.57
N LEU A 337 -11.41 -13.64 16.26
CA LEU A 337 -12.71 -13.37 15.64
C LEU A 337 -12.57 -12.34 14.52
N PHE A 338 -11.87 -11.24 14.78
CA PHE A 338 -11.66 -10.20 13.78
C PHE A 338 -10.82 -10.68 12.58
N MET A 339 -9.81 -11.52 12.81
CA MET A 339 -9.07 -12.19 11.72
C MET A 339 -9.99 -13.06 10.83
N HIS A 340 -11.01 -13.72 11.40
CA HIS A 340 -12.00 -14.45 10.60
C HIS A 340 -12.90 -13.51 9.79
N VAL A 341 -13.27 -12.35 10.34
CA VAL A 341 -14.02 -11.31 9.60
C VAL A 341 -13.21 -10.82 8.39
N ILE A 342 -11.92 -10.50 8.59
CA ILE A 342 -11.02 -10.10 7.50
C ILE A 342 -10.99 -11.15 6.39
N ASN A 343 -10.80 -12.43 6.74
CA ASN A 343 -10.79 -13.50 5.77
C ASN A 343 -12.13 -13.64 5.04
N SER A 344 -13.25 -13.46 5.73
CA SER A 344 -14.59 -13.47 5.11
C SER A 344 -14.78 -12.35 4.09
N VAL A 345 -14.33 -11.13 4.41
CA VAL A 345 -14.40 -9.98 3.49
C VAL A 345 -13.49 -10.22 2.28
N LEU A 346 -12.26 -10.70 2.50
CA LEU A 346 -11.32 -11.03 1.42
C LEU A 346 -11.81 -12.19 0.52
N LEU A 347 -12.58 -13.14 1.04
CA LEU A 347 -13.19 -14.21 0.25
C LEU A 347 -14.34 -13.68 -0.62
N SER A 348 -15.02 -12.63 -0.17
CA SER A 348 -16.13 -11.99 -0.88
C SER A 348 -15.65 -11.08 -2.03
N TYR A 349 -14.35 -10.81 -2.12
CA TYR A 349 -13.68 -10.04 -3.17
C TYR A 349 -13.45 -10.84 -4.48
N LYS A 350 -13.96 -12.08 -4.58
CA LYS A 350 -13.70 -12.99 -5.71
C LYS A 350 -14.41 -12.62 -7.01
#